data_AF-A0A1Q3K4D4-F1
#
_entry.id   AF-A0A1Q3K4D4-F1
#
_cell.length_a   1.000
_cell.length_b   1.000
_cell.length_c   1.000
_cell.angle_alpha   90.00
_cell.angle_beta   90.00
_cell.angle_gamma   90.00
#
_symmetry.space_group_name_H-M   'P 1'
#
loop_
_entity.id
_entity.type
_entity.pdbx_description
1 polymer ?
#
loop_
_entity_poly.entity_id
_entity_poly.type
_entity_poly.pdbx_seq_one_letter_code
_entity_poly.pdbx_strand_id
1 'polypeptide(L)' 'MKDVNPQYTFDHAGNPVGVFLPIEEWNQISENLKFELPDWQKTLIDERLQQFKKNPHDILDFDLIAAELDNDEL' A
#
# COMPACT_ATOMS: atom_id res chain seq x y z
N MET A 1 -2.01 -17.21 -16.73
CA MET A 1 -1.32 -17.38 -15.43
C MET A 1 -1.05 -18.87 -15.26
N LYS A 2 0.14 -19.27 -14.80
CA LYS A 2 0.29 -20.60 -14.21
C LYS A 2 -0.64 -20.67 -13.01
N ASP A 3 -1.40 -21.75 -12.86
CA ASP A 3 -2.25 -21.94 -11.70
C ASP A 3 -1.37 -22.09 -10.46
N VAL A 4 -1.52 -21.16 -9.52
CA VAL A 4 -0.85 -21.21 -8.22
C VAL A 4 -1.50 -22.31 -7.39
N ASN A 5 -0.71 -23.19 -6.80
CA ASN A 5 -1.22 -24.28 -5.97
C ASN A 5 -0.73 -24.14 -4.52
N PRO A 6 -1.37 -23.28 -3.71
CA PRO A 6 -0.96 -23.03 -2.33
C PRO A 6 -1.15 -24.29 -1.47
N GLN A 7 -0.15 -24.60 -0.65
CA GLN A 7 -0.24 -25.66 0.34
C GLN A 7 -0.49 -25.08 1.72
N TYR A 8 -1.48 -25.58 2.43
CA TYR A 8 -1.84 -25.09 3.76
C TYR A 8 -1.16 -25.93 4.84
N THR A 9 -0.63 -25.27 5.87
CA THR A 9 -0.16 -25.92 7.09
C THR A 9 -1.20 -25.74 8.19
N PHE A 10 -1.32 -26.74 9.06
CA PHE A 10 -2.36 -26.79 10.08
C PHE A 10 -1.77 -26.99 11.47
N ASP A 11 -2.42 -26.44 12.49
CA ASP A 11 -2.10 -26.73 13.89
C ASP A 11 -2.60 -28.13 14.31
N HIS A 12 -2.39 -28.47 15.58
CA HIS A 12 -2.82 -29.75 16.15
C HIS A 12 -4.36 -29.92 16.22
N ALA A 13 -5.12 -28.84 16.13
CA ALA A 13 -6.57 -28.83 16.11
C ALA A 13 -7.13 -28.83 14.66
N GLY A 14 -6.25 -28.83 13.65
CA GLY A 14 -6.64 -28.80 12.24
C GLY A 14 -7.00 -27.41 11.73
N ASN A 15 -6.65 -26.33 12.44
CA ASN A 15 -6.84 -24.96 11.95
C ASN A 15 -5.68 -24.56 11.04
N PRO A 16 -5.95 -23.92 9.89
CA PRO A 16 -4.90 -23.45 9.00
C PRO A 16 -4.10 -22.32 9.70
N VAL A 17 -2.79 -22.49 9.77
CA VAL A 17 -1.86 -21.54 10.43
C VAL A 17 -0.86 -20.93 9.46
N GLY A 18 -0.74 -21.46 8.24
CA GLY A 18 0.19 -20.95 7.26
C GLY A 18 -0.11 -21.43 5.85
N VAL A 19 0.50 -20.73 4.90
CA VAL A 19 0.51 -21.08 3.48
C VAL A 19 1.96 -21.22 3.04
N PHE A 20 2.27 -22.33 2.38
CA PHE A 20 3.53 -22.57 1.71
C PHE A 20 3.34 -22.38 0.20
N LEU A 21 4.17 -21.52 -0.37
CA LEU A 21 4.26 -21.28 -1.81
C LEU A 21 5.74 -21.33 -2.22
N PRO A 22 6.09 -22.00 -3.32
CA PRO A 22 7.42 -21.88 -3.91
C PRO A 22 7.75 -20.42 -4.23
N ILE A 23 9.02 -20.04 -4.06
CA ILE A 23 9.45 -18.65 -4.25
C ILE A 23 9.19 -18.13 -5.68
N GLU A 24 9.24 -19.00 -6.68
CA GLU A 24 8.93 -18.66 -8.07
C GLU A 24 7.46 -18.26 -8.24
N GLU A 25 6.54 -18.99 -7.60
CA GLU A 25 5.11 -18.69 -7.62
C GLU A 25 4.81 -17.40 -6.85
N TRP A 26 5.44 -17.21 -5.68
CA TRP A 26 5.33 -15.96 -4.93
C TRP A 26 5.79 -14.74 -5.74
N ASN A 27 6.92 -14.86 -6.45
CA ASN A 27 7.44 -13.78 -7.28
C ASN A 27 6.48 -13.43 -8.42
N GLN A 28 5.88 -14.43 -9.09
CA GLN A 28 4.87 -14.18 -10.14
C GLN A 28 3.63 -13.46 -9.61
N ILE A 29 3.15 -13.82 -8.42
CA ILE A 29 1.99 -13.15 -7.81
C ILE A 29 2.37 -11.73 -7.39
N SER A 30 3.49 -11.57 -6.69
CA SER A 30 3.94 -10.28 -6.17
C SER A 30 4.27 -9.27 -7.26
N GLU A 31 4.71 -9.70 -8.44
CA GLU A 31 4.86 -8.83 -9.61
C GLU A 31 3.52 -8.23 -10.06
N ASN A 32 2.43 -9.00 -10.00
CA ASN A 32 1.08 -8.50 -10.30
C ASN A 32 0.51 -7.64 -9.15
N LEU A 33 1.03 -7.81 -7.94
CA LEU A 33 0.72 -6.97 -6.77
C LEU A 33 1.60 -5.71 -6.70
N LYS A 34 2.54 -5.51 -7.63
CA LYS A 34 3.13 -4.19 -7.87
C LYS A 34 2.04 -3.34 -8.50
N PHE A 35 1.13 -2.86 -7.67
CA PHE A 35 0.10 -1.92 -8.07
C PHE A 35 0.82 -0.69 -8.58
N GLU A 36 0.85 -0.52 -9.91
CA GLU A 36 1.02 0.82 -10.42
C GLU A 36 -0.09 1.69 -9.84
N LEU A 37 0.28 2.88 -9.36
CA LEU A 37 -0.71 3.84 -8.90
C LEU A 37 -1.76 4.02 -10.01
N PRO A 38 -3.06 3.86 -9.71
CA PRO A 38 -4.12 4.20 -10.65
C PRO A 38 -3.90 5.61 -11.23
N ASP A 39 -4.24 5.81 -12.50
CA ASP A 39 -3.95 7.08 -13.19
C ASP A 39 -4.53 8.30 -12.46
N TRP A 40 -5.69 8.17 -11.83
CA TRP A 40 -6.28 9.25 -11.04
C TRP A 40 -5.40 9.69 -9.85
N GLN A 41 -4.67 8.75 -9.23
CA GLN A 41 -3.74 9.07 -8.15
C GLN A 41 -2.50 9.78 -8.70
N LYS A 42 -1.99 9.34 -9.85
CA LYS A 42 -0.87 9.99 -10.55
C LYS A 42 -1.25 11.43 -10.93
N THR A 43 -2.42 11.63 -11.54
CA THR A 43 -2.94 12.95 -11.90
C THR A 43 -3.09 13.87 -10.70
N LEU A 44 -3.64 13.38 -9.58
CA LEU A 44 -3.79 14.18 -8.36
C LEU A 44 -2.43 14.61 -7.79
N ILE A 45 -1.41 13.75 -7.86
CA ILE A 45 -0.04 14.10 -7.47
C ILE A 45 0.51 15.19 -8.38
N ASP A 46 0.36 15.05 -9.70
CA ASP A 46 0.83 16.05 -10.66
C ASP A 46 0.17 17.42 -10.46
N GLU A 47 -1.14 17.46 -10.20
CA GLU A 47 -1.88 18.68 -9.88
C GLU A 47 -1.33 19.37 -8.62
N ARG A 48 -1.11 18.60 -7.54
CA ARG A 48 -0.53 19.13 -6.30
C ARG A 48 0.88 19.66 -6.49
N LEU A 49 1.72 18.96 -7.27
CA LEU A 49 3.07 19.41 -7.60
C LEU A 49 3.04 20.71 -8.41
N GLN A 50 2.09 20.87 -9.33
CA GLN A 50 1.92 22.12 -10.06
C GLN A 50 1.44 23.27 -9.16
N GLN A 51 0.52 23.01 -8.24
CA GLN A 51 0.07 23.99 -7.25
C GLN A 51 1.23 24.45 -6.37
N PHE A 52 2.04 23.52 -5.86
CA PHE A 52 3.24 23.83 -5.08
C PHE A 52 4.25 24.67 -5.88
N LYS A 53 4.51 24.33 -7.15
CA LYS A 53 5.40 25.12 -8.01
C LYS A 53 4.91 26.56 -8.21
N LYS A 54 3.59 26.76 -8.27
CA LYS A 54 2.98 28.10 -8.43
C LYS A 54 2.99 28.88 -7.13
N ASN A 55 2.77 28.23 -5.99
CA ASN A 55 2.76 28.85 -4.68
C ASN A 55 3.46 27.98 -3.63
N PRO A 56 4.80 28.07 -3.51
CA PRO A 56 5.56 27.21 -2.60
C PRO A 56 5.29 27.43 -1.12
N HIS A 57 4.64 28.54 -0.75
CA HIS A 57 4.28 28.87 0.64
C HIS A 57 2.89 28.36 1.03
N ASP A 58 2.11 27.82 0.09
CA ASP A 58 0.79 27.23 0.32
C ASP A 58 0.91 25.74 0.59
N ILE A 59 1.71 25.41 1.61
CA ILE A 59 1.89 24.06 2.12
C ILE A 59 1.57 24.03 3.61
N LEU A 60 0.87 22.99 4.01
CA LEU A 60 0.70 22.68 5.42
C LEU A 60 1.89 21.84 5.87
N ASP A 61 2.46 22.18 7.01
CA ASP A 61 3.45 21.36 7.67
C ASP A 61 2.75 20.11 8.24
N PHE A 62 3.12 18.94 7.74
CA PHE A 62 2.49 17.69 8.14
C PHE A 62 2.68 17.40 9.63
N ASP A 63 3.83 17.74 10.20
CA ASP A 63 4.11 17.47 11.61
C ASP A 63 3.21 18.34 12.51
N LEU A 64 2.93 19.58 12.09
CA LEU A 64 1.98 20.46 12.78
C LEU A 64 0.55 19.91 12.69
N ILE A 65 0.10 19.50 11.50
CA ILE A 65 -1.25 18.96 11.32
C ILE A 65 -1.44 17.62 12.06
N ALA A 66 -0.45 16.73 12.01
CA ALA A 66 -0.50 15.46 12.73
C ALA A 66 -0.58 15.69 14.24
N ALA A 67 0.20 16.64 14.77
CA ALA A 67 0.13 17.02 16.18
C ALA A 67 -1.23 17.63 16.55
N GLU A 68 -1.84 18.47 15.69
CA GLU A 68 -3.20 19.00 15.92
C GLU A 68 -4.25 17.87 15.99
N LEU A 69 -4.20 16.91 15.06
CA LEU A 69 -5.14 15.78 15.01
C LEU A 69 -4.98 14.82 16.20
N ASP A 70 -3.77 14.63 16.71
CA ASP A 70 -3.51 13.80 17.89
C ASP A 70 -3.92 14.49 19.21
N ASN A 71 -4.00 15.82 19.23
CA ASN A 71 -4.44 16.59 20.40
C ASN A 71 -5.97 16.80 20.46
N ASP A 72 -6.68 16.59 19.35
CA ASP A 72 -8.14 16.50 19.34
C ASP A 72 -8.58 15.11 19.86
N GLU A 73 -8.47 14.91 21.18
CA GLU A 73 -9.14 13.79 21.87
C GLU A 73 -10.68 13.94 21.71
N LEU A 74 -11.27 13.12 20.84
CA LEU A 74 -12.72 12.82 20.80
C LEU A 74 -13.13 11.89 21.93
#